data_AF-A0A941E8E0-F1
#
_entry.id   AF-A0A941E8E0-F1
#
_cell.length_a   1.000
_cell.length_b   1.000
_cell.length_c   1.000
_cell.angle_alpha   90.00
_cell.angle_beta   90.00
_cell.angle_gamma   90.00
#
_symmetry.space_group_name_H-M   'P 1'
#
loop_
_entity.id
_entity.type
_entity.pdbx_description
1 polymer ?
#
loop_
_entity_poly.entity_id
_entity_poly.type
_entity_poly.pdbx_seq_one_letter_code
_entity_poly.pdbx_strand_id
1 'polypeptide(L)'
;MPDIAIDYNQVQSVSGQLNTAVTSTIVPELNTLASAVNGLLQSSGGLYLQATSPTLEQAYTKFNTDLNNAVQGITSFAQQFTQIAGQLHQMDTQMASSIKSGS
;
A
#
# COMPACT_ATOMS: atom_id res chain seq x y z
N MET A 1 -15.11 19.01 27.38
CA MET A 1 -14.70 19.17 25.96
C MET A 1 -14.08 17.85 25.55
N PRO A 2 -14.29 17.33 24.33
CA PRO A 2 -13.71 16.05 23.95
C PRO A 2 -12.18 16.17 23.95
N ASP A 3 -11.50 15.28 24.68
CA ASP A 3 -10.03 15.13 24.69
C ASP A 3 -9.57 14.49 23.36
N ILE A 4 -9.70 15.21 22.25
CA ILE A 4 -9.24 14.74 20.94
C ILE A 4 -8.08 15.63 20.49
N ALA A 5 -6.87 15.21 20.82
CA ALA A 5 -5.63 15.78 20.30
C ALA A 5 -5.16 14.93 19.12
N ILE A 6 -5.45 15.37 17.88
CA ILE A 6 -4.96 14.71 16.66
C ILE A 6 -3.77 15.49 16.13
N ASP A 7 -2.64 14.80 16.01
CA ASP A 7 -1.50 15.31 15.25
C ASP A 7 -1.66 14.91 13.77
N TYR A 8 -2.26 15.82 13.01
CA TYR A 8 -2.49 15.65 11.58
C TYR A 8 -1.20 15.48 10.79
N ASN A 9 -0.12 16.15 11.21
CA ASN A 9 1.17 16.05 10.54
C ASN A 9 1.78 14.66 10.75
N GLN A 10 1.65 14.11 11.95
CA GLN A 10 2.11 12.75 12.24
C GLN A 10 1.32 11.70 11.46
N VAL A 11 -0.02 11.84 11.37
CA VAL A 11 -0.85 10.95 10.54
C VAL A 11 -0.44 11.04 9.08
N GLN A 12 -0.31 12.25 8.54
CA GLN A 12 0.11 12.46 7.14
C GLN A 12 1.51 11.88 6.88
N SER A 13 2.44 12.04 7.83
CA SER A 13 3.79 11.52 7.74
C SER A 13 3.81 10.00 7.64
N VAL A 14 3.15 9.30 8.56
CA VAL A 14 3.10 7.84 8.58
C VAL A 14 2.36 7.30 7.34
N SER A 15 1.20 7.86 7.00
CA SER A 15 0.48 7.48 5.77
C SER A 15 1.34 7.70 4.52
N GLY A 16 2.12 8.77 4.48
CA GLY A 16 3.11 9.03 3.42
C GLY A 16 4.17 7.92 3.35
N GLN A 17 4.79 7.58 4.49
CA GLN A 17 5.79 6.50 4.58
C GLN A 17 5.23 5.16 4.10
N LEU A 18 4.02 4.80 4.51
CA LEU A 18 3.34 3.58 4.08
C LEU A 18 3.16 3.55 2.55
N ASN A 19 2.65 4.64 1.97
CA ASN A 19 2.46 4.74 0.52
C ASN A 19 3.79 4.68 -0.24
N THR A 20 4.82 5.39 0.23
CA THR A 20 6.15 5.36 -0.38
C THR A 20 6.77 3.96 -0.32
N ALA A 21 6.66 3.25 0.80
CA ALA A 21 7.18 1.89 0.93
C ALA A 21 6.55 0.95 -0.10
N VAL A 22 5.23 0.98 -0.26
CA VAL A 22 4.53 0.16 -1.26
C VAL A 22 4.96 0.52 -2.68
N THR A 23 4.87 1.80 -3.03
CA THR A 23 5.01 2.26 -4.43
C THR A 23 6.46 2.31 -4.91
N SER A 24 7.41 2.63 -4.04
CA SER A 24 8.79 2.91 -4.41
C SER A 24 9.77 1.78 -4.05
N THR A 25 9.37 0.85 -3.18
CA THR A 25 10.26 -0.24 -2.72
C THR A 25 9.64 -1.60 -2.98
N ILE A 26 8.56 -1.94 -2.27
CA ILE A 26 8.07 -3.32 -2.21
C ILE A 26 7.53 -3.79 -3.56
N VAL A 27 6.60 -3.07 -4.17
CA VAL A 27 6.01 -3.46 -5.48
C VAL A 27 7.08 -3.50 -6.59
N PRO A 28 7.97 -2.49 -6.72
CA PRO A 28 9.07 -2.56 -7.68
C PRO A 28 10.00 -3.77 -7.48
N GLU A 29 10.37 -4.10 -6.25
CA GLU A 29 11.23 -5.25 -5.95
C GLU A 29 10.53 -6.57 -6.29
N LEU A 30 9.26 -6.74 -5.90
CA LEU A 30 8.47 -7.92 -6.23
C LEU A 30 8.40 -8.15 -7.76
N ASN A 31 8.15 -7.08 -8.51
CA ASN A 31 8.12 -7.14 -9.98
C ASN A 31 9.49 -7.47 -10.58
N THR A 32 10.57 -6.89 -10.03
CA THR A 32 11.95 -7.19 -10.45
C THR A 32 12.28 -8.66 -10.23
N LEU A 33 11.91 -9.21 -9.07
CA LEU A 33 12.12 -10.62 -8.75
C LEU A 33 11.29 -11.53 -9.67
N ALA A 34 10.04 -11.16 -9.98
CA ALA A 34 9.21 -11.89 -10.93
C ALA A 34 9.83 -11.94 -12.33
N SER A 35 10.35 -10.81 -12.82
CA SER A 35 11.07 -10.78 -14.09
C SER A 35 12.33 -11.65 -14.05
N ALA A 36 13.09 -11.63 -12.94
CA ALA A 36 14.28 -12.46 -12.79
C ALA A 36 13.96 -13.96 -12.79
N VAL A 37 12.92 -14.37 -12.06
CA VAL A 37 12.47 -15.77 -12.03
C VAL A 37 11.97 -16.21 -13.41
N ASN A 38 11.16 -15.40 -14.07
CA ASN A 38 10.69 -15.72 -15.42
C ASN A 38 11.86 -15.82 -16.41
N GLY A 39 12.88 -14.97 -16.28
CA GLY A 39 14.10 -15.04 -17.08
C GLY A 39 14.88 -16.34 -16.87
N LEU A 40 14.95 -16.87 -15.64
CA LEU A 40 15.59 -18.16 -15.36
C LEU A 40 14.84 -19.34 -16.01
N LEU A 41 13.51 -19.24 -16.11
CA LEU A 41 12.63 -20.29 -16.60
C LEU A 41 12.39 -20.23 -18.12
N GLN A 42 13.00 -19.29 -18.84
CA GLN A 42 12.96 -19.26 -20.32
C GLN A 42 13.96 -20.24 -20.92
N SER A 43 13.74 -20.66 -22.17
CA SER A 43 14.59 -21.63 -22.89
C SER A 43 16.05 -21.18 -23.09
N SER A 44 16.31 -19.88 -23.06
CA SER A 44 17.66 -19.28 -23.06
C SER A 44 18.19 -18.98 -21.66
N GLY A 45 17.40 -19.26 -20.62
CA GLY A 45 17.70 -19.00 -19.23
C GLY A 45 18.54 -20.09 -18.55
N GLY A 46 18.84 -19.86 -17.27
CA GLY A 46 19.71 -20.75 -16.49
C GLY A 46 19.03 -22.00 -15.90
N LEU A 47 17.70 -22.12 -15.98
CA LEU A 47 16.93 -23.19 -15.34
C LEU A 47 15.70 -23.61 -16.19
N TYR A 48 15.89 -23.77 -17.50
CA TYR A 48 14.81 -24.26 -18.35
C TYR A 48 14.67 -25.78 -18.28
N LEU A 49 13.47 -26.21 -17.90
CA LEU A 49 13.02 -27.58 -17.94
C LEU A 49 11.71 -27.62 -18.75
N GLN A 50 11.77 -28.17 -19.96
CA GLN A 50 10.66 -28.09 -20.93
C GLN A 50 9.29 -28.51 -20.37
N ALA A 51 9.26 -29.53 -19.52
CA ALA A 51 8.02 -30.04 -18.94
C ALA A 51 7.53 -29.26 -17.72
N THR A 52 8.43 -28.63 -16.94
CA THR A 52 8.10 -28.08 -15.61
C THR A 52 8.23 -26.57 -15.50
N SER A 53 9.06 -25.92 -16.31
CA SER A 53 9.22 -24.46 -16.33
C SER A 53 7.90 -23.70 -16.55
N PRO A 54 6.99 -24.12 -17.45
CA PRO A 54 5.71 -23.43 -17.62
C PRO A 54 4.84 -23.44 -16.35
N THR A 55 4.82 -24.56 -15.64
CA THR A 55 4.07 -24.69 -14.38
C THR A 55 4.70 -23.86 -13.26
N LEU A 56 6.02 -23.84 -13.18
CA LEU A 56 6.75 -23.01 -12.21
C LEU A 56 6.54 -21.51 -12.47
N GLU A 57 6.56 -21.09 -13.73
CA GLU A 57 6.29 -19.70 -14.13
C GLU A 57 4.87 -19.26 -13.72
N GLN A 58 3.86 -20.12 -13.96
CA GLN A 58 2.49 -19.85 -13.54
C GLN A 58 2.37 -19.77 -12.01
N ALA A 59 2.97 -20.72 -11.28
CA ALA A 59 2.94 -20.73 -9.82
C ALA A 59 3.58 -19.47 -9.23
N TYR A 60 4.72 -19.04 -9.78
CA TYR A 60 5.40 -17.83 -9.32
C TYR A 60 4.62 -16.56 -9.70
N THR A 61 4.05 -16.50 -10.90
CA THR A 61 3.20 -15.36 -11.33
C THR A 61 2.00 -15.20 -10.39
N LYS A 62 1.35 -16.32 -10.03
CA LYS A 62 0.26 -16.31 -9.05
C LYS A 62 0.75 -15.84 -7.68
N PHE A 63 1.86 -16.38 -7.18
CA PHE A 63 2.45 -15.96 -5.91
C PHE A 63 2.76 -14.45 -5.89
N ASN A 64 3.41 -13.93 -6.93
CA ASN A 64 3.74 -12.51 -7.04
C ASN A 64 2.48 -11.63 -7.09
N THR A 65 1.42 -12.10 -7.76
CA THR A 65 0.12 -11.40 -7.81
C THR A 65 -0.53 -11.36 -6.42
N ASP A 66 -0.56 -12.49 -5.71
CA ASP A 66 -1.12 -12.58 -4.36
C ASP A 66 -0.35 -11.67 -3.39
N LEU A 67 0.99 -11.62 -3.49
CA LEU A 67 1.81 -10.70 -2.71
C LEU A 67 1.48 -9.24 -3.04
N ASN A 68 1.49 -8.85 -4.31
CA ASN A 68 1.15 -7.49 -4.74
C ASN A 68 -0.21 -7.05 -4.18
N ASN A 69 -1.21 -7.93 -4.25
CA ASN A 69 -2.54 -7.67 -3.67
C ASN A 69 -2.49 -7.49 -2.15
N ALA A 70 -1.72 -8.33 -1.44
CA ALA A 70 -1.56 -8.19 0.00
C ALA A 70 -0.90 -6.85 0.39
N VAL A 71 0.12 -6.42 -0.36
CA VAL A 71 0.80 -5.13 -0.06
C VAL A 71 -0.12 -3.93 -0.30
N GLN A 72 -1.12 -4.03 -1.18
CA GLN A 72 -2.14 -2.98 -1.33
C GLN A 72 -3.03 -2.78 -0.10
N GLY A 73 -3.07 -3.76 0.81
CA GLY A 73 -3.66 -3.59 2.13
C GLY A 73 -2.97 -2.47 2.93
N ILE A 74 -1.67 -2.28 2.76
CA ILE A 74 -0.89 -1.21 3.41
C ILE A 74 -1.36 0.17 2.92
N THR A 75 -1.55 0.32 1.60
CA THR A 75 -2.13 1.53 1.00
C THR A 75 -3.53 1.82 1.55
N SER A 76 -4.34 0.78 1.73
CA SER A 76 -5.69 0.91 2.30
C SER A 76 -5.67 1.44 3.73
N PHE A 77 -4.75 0.96 4.58
CA PHE A 77 -4.59 1.48 5.95
C PHE A 77 -4.13 2.95 5.95
N ALA A 78 -3.18 3.32 5.09
CA ALA A 78 -2.74 4.70 4.95
C ALA A 78 -3.89 5.64 4.57
N GLN A 79 -4.77 5.20 3.67
CA GLN A 79 -5.96 5.97 3.28
C GLN A 79 -6.95 6.10 4.44
N GLN A 80 -7.21 5.02 5.18
CA GLN A 80 -8.12 5.05 6.33
C GLN A 80 -7.65 6.03 7.40
N PHE A 81 -6.36 6.06 7.75
CA PHE A 81 -5.84 7.02 8.73
C PHE A 81 -6.03 8.47 8.30
N THR A 82 -5.75 8.77 7.02
CA THR A 82 -5.95 10.11 6.47
C THR A 82 -7.44 10.51 6.46
N GLN A 83 -8.33 9.58 6.13
CA GLN A 83 -9.78 9.82 6.14
C GLN A 83 -10.31 10.10 7.54
N ILE A 84 -9.92 9.28 8.53
CA ILE A 84 -10.30 9.46 9.93
C ILE A 84 -9.85 10.84 10.43
N ALA A 85 -8.60 11.21 10.15
CA ALA A 85 -8.10 12.53 10.49
C ALA A 85 -8.96 13.63 9.82
N GLY A 86 -9.16 13.57 8.51
CA GLY A 86 -9.97 14.56 7.78
C GLY A 86 -11.39 14.72 8.33
N GLN A 87 -12.07 13.62 8.68
CA GLN A 87 -13.40 13.65 9.27
C GLN A 87 -13.42 14.35 10.64
N LEU A 88 -12.43 14.07 11.48
CA LEU A 88 -12.32 14.67 12.81
C LEU A 88 -12.01 16.18 12.72
N HIS A 89 -11.18 16.60 11.76
CA HIS A 89 -10.92 18.01 11.49
C HIS A 89 -12.18 18.77 11.03
N GLN A 90 -12.95 18.16 10.13
CA GLN A 90 -14.18 18.74 9.62
C GLN A 90 -15.23 18.89 10.73
N MET A 91 -15.37 17.87 11.59
CA MET A 91 -16.26 17.90 12.74
C MET A 91 -15.88 19.03 13.71
N ASP A 92 -14.59 19.18 14.04
CA ASP A 92 -14.11 20.25 14.93
C ASP A 92 -14.38 21.65 14.35
N THR A 93 -14.10 21.84 13.06
CA THR A 93 -14.33 23.11 12.37
C THR A 93 -15.82 23.49 12.34
N GLN A 94 -16.70 22.51 12.12
CA GLN A 94 -18.15 22.71 12.16
C GLN A 94 -18.63 23.10 13.56
N MET A 95 -18.18 22.39 14.60
CA MET A 95 -18.53 22.72 15.99
C MET A 95 -18.07 24.14 16.36
N ALA A 96 -16.84 24.51 16.02
CA ALA A 96 -16.31 25.84 16.27
C ALA A 96 -17.11 26.94 15.54
N SER A 97 -17.54 26.67 14.31
CA SER A 97 -18.35 27.60 13.51
C SER A 97 -19.75 27.76 14.08
N SER A 98 -20.41 26.66 14.50
CA SER A 98 -21.73 26.70 15.12
C SER A 98 -21.73 27.47 16.44
N ILE A 99 -20.67 27.35 17.26
CA ILE A 99 -20.53 28.11 18.50
C ILE A 99 -20.38 29.61 18.20
N LYS A 100 -19.54 29.98 17.22
CA LYS A 100 -19.33 31.39 16.83
C LYS A 100 -20.59 32.05 16.26
N SER A 101 -21.40 31.31 15.51
CA SER A 101 -22.63 31.84 14.89
C SER A 101 -23.84 31.88 15.83
N GLY A 102 -23.78 31.19 16.96
CA GLY A 102 -24.79 31.23 18.03
C GLY A 102 -24.49 32.25 19.14
N SER A 103 -23.39 33.01 19.00
CA SER A 103 -22.98 34.12 19.87
C SER A 103 -23.31 35.46 19.19
#